data_AF-A0A455XCJ6-F1
#
_entry.id   AF-A0A455XCJ6-F1
#
_cell.length_a   1.000
_cell.length_b   1.000
_cell.length_c   1.000
_cell.angle_alpha   90.00
_cell.angle_beta   90.00
_cell.angle_gamma   90.00
#
_symmetry.space_group_name_H-M   'P 1'
#
loop_
_entity.id
_entity.type
_entity.pdbx_description
1 polymer ?
#
loop_
_entity_poly.entity_id
_entity_poly.type
_entity_poly.pdbx_seq_one_letter_code
_entity_poly.pdbx_strand_id
1 'polypeptide(L)'
;MEIISYVLDGASVHFLQIWIIPAKQGIAPSYEQKNFTERRKAGSLTLVASPNGRDDSLTIHQDAEMYVLDLTSGQTYSYPLRSERMAWVQIARGMVTLNQKTFKQGDGASINREDALEFSADSVAEILIFDLAR
;
A
#
# COMPACT_ATOMS: atom_id res chain seq x y z
N MET A 1 10.56 5.19 -2.74
CA MET A 1 9.97 5.10 -1.39
C MET A 1 11.11 5.02 -0.42
N GLU A 2 11.06 5.81 0.65
CA GLU A 2 12.11 5.87 1.65
C GLU A 2 11.51 5.64 3.03
N ILE A 3 12.15 4.80 3.84
CA ILE A 3 11.79 4.61 5.24
C ILE A 3 12.55 5.66 6.03
N ILE A 4 11.84 6.49 6.80
CA ILE A 4 12.50 7.53 7.59
C ILE A 4 12.09 7.43 9.05
N SER A 5 13.12 7.38 9.89
CA SER A 5 13.01 7.40 11.34
C SER A 5 13.47 8.77 11.84
N TYR A 6 12.62 9.45 12.61
CA TYR A 6 12.95 10.71 13.25
C TYR A 6 12.66 10.63 14.75
N VAL A 7 13.31 11.47 15.54
CA VAL A 7 12.93 11.68 16.94
C VAL A 7 12.15 12.99 17.01
N LEU A 8 10.90 12.92 17.45
CA LEU A 8 10.04 14.08 17.68
C LEU A 8 9.71 14.11 19.18
N ASP A 9 10.12 15.18 19.86
CA ASP A 9 9.87 15.43 21.28
C ASP A 9 10.30 14.28 22.21
N GLY A 10 11.44 13.65 21.88
CA GLY A 10 12.02 12.54 22.65
C GLY A 10 11.43 11.15 22.35
N ALA A 11 10.39 11.07 21.51
CA ALA A 11 9.81 9.81 21.04
C ALA A 11 10.27 9.49 19.61
N SER A 12 10.63 8.23 19.35
CA SER A 12 10.95 7.76 17.99
C SER A 12 9.68 7.62 17.17
N VAL A 13 9.65 8.26 16.00
CA VAL A 13 8.62 8.05 14.98
C VAL A 13 9.21 7.27 13.82
N HIS A 14 8.37 6.42 13.23
CA HIS A 14 8.72 5.60 12.07
C HIS A 14 7.59 5.68 11.06
N PHE A 15 7.87 6.24 9.88
CA PHE A 15 6.90 6.36 8.81
C PHE A 15 7.53 6.17 7.44
N LEU A 16 6.68 5.89 6.46
CA LEU A 16 7.08 5.75 5.06
C LEU A 16 6.84 7.06 4.32
N GLN A 17 7.84 7.55 3.60
CA GLN A 17 7.67 8.61 2.63
C GLN A 17 7.55 8.04 1.23
N ILE A 18 6.41 8.30 0.60
CA ILE A 18 6.07 7.83 -0.73
C ILE A 18 5.92 9.05 -1.62
N TRP A 19 6.68 9.05 -2.72
CA TRP A 19 6.62 10.08 -3.75
C TRP A 19 5.93 9.48 -4.98
N ILE A 20 4.79 10.05 -5.35
CA ILE A 20 4.05 9.68 -6.56
C ILE A 20 4.16 10.86 -7.53
N ILE A 21 4.75 10.61 -8.70
CA ILE A 21 4.84 11.63 -9.75
C ILE A 21 3.43 11.87 -10.30
N PRO A 22 2.93 13.12 -10.34
CA PRO A 22 1.61 13.39 -10.90
C PRO A 22 1.61 13.22 -12.43
N ALA A 23 0.47 12.83 -13.00
CA ALA A 23 0.27 12.67 -14.43
C ALA A 23 0.33 14.01 -15.20
N LYS A 24 0.15 15.15 -14.51
CA LYS A 24 0.20 16.50 -15.08
C LYS A 24 1.05 17.41 -14.22
N GLN A 25 1.83 18.27 -14.88
CA GLN A 25 2.57 19.35 -14.24
C GLN A 25 1.69 20.59 -14.03
N GLY A 26 2.13 21.48 -13.14
CA GLY A 26 1.43 22.76 -12.89
C GLY A 26 0.08 22.61 -12.19
N ILE A 27 -0.19 21.48 -11.55
CA ILE A 27 -1.35 21.30 -10.68
C ILE A 27 -1.23 22.24 -9.47
N ALA A 28 -2.37 22.78 -9.02
CA ALA A 28 -2.41 23.61 -7.82
C ALA A 28 -1.96 22.77 -6.60
N PRO A 29 -1.06 23.28 -5.74
CA PRO A 29 -0.69 22.58 -4.52
C PRO A 29 -1.91 22.33 -3.64
N SER A 30 -2.00 21.12 -3.08
CA SER A 30 -3.03 20.73 -2.12
C SER A 30 -2.41 19.89 -1.00
N TYR A 31 -3.10 19.84 0.13
CA TYR A 31 -2.74 19.00 1.27
C TYR A 31 -4.00 18.31 1.79
N GLU A 32 -3.91 17.00 1.97
CA GLU A 32 -4.98 16.18 2.54
C GLU A 32 -4.40 15.27 3.62
N GLN A 33 -5.16 15.08 4.69
CA GLN A 33 -4.86 14.14 5.76
C GLN A 33 -6.15 13.43 6.15
N LYS A 34 -6.10 12.09 6.22
CA LYS A 34 -7.23 11.26 6.65
C LYS A 34 -6.76 10.19 7.61
N ASN A 35 -7.63 9.84 8.56
CA ASN A 35 -7.43 8.72 9.47
C ASN A 35 -8.29 7.54 8.99
N PHE A 36 -7.65 6.40 8.75
CA PHE A 36 -8.30 5.18 8.26
C PHE A 36 -8.51 4.11 9.35
N THR A 37 -8.17 4.37 10.62
CA THR A 37 -8.17 3.39 11.72
C THR A 37 -9.50 2.65 11.84
N GLU A 38 -10.64 3.34 11.78
CA GLU A 38 -11.97 2.70 11.92
C GLU A 38 -12.34 1.77 10.76
N ARG A 39 -11.73 1.98 9.59
CA ARG A 39 -11.98 1.21 8.37
C ARG A 39 -11.05 0.03 8.22
N ARG A 40 -9.84 0.14 8.77
CA ARG A 40 -8.82 -0.91 8.76
C ARG A 40 -9.14 -1.98 9.80
N LYS A 41 -9.56 -3.14 9.33
CA LYS A 41 -9.86 -4.32 10.14
C LYS A 41 -9.02 -5.51 9.69
N ALA A 42 -8.76 -6.44 10.59
CA ALA A 42 -8.11 -7.71 10.23
C ALA A 42 -8.89 -8.41 9.11
N GLY A 43 -8.18 -8.86 8.07
CA GLY A 43 -8.74 -9.49 6.88
C GLY A 43 -9.35 -8.52 5.87
N SER A 44 -9.11 -7.20 5.99
CA SER A 44 -9.71 -6.20 5.09
C SER A 44 -8.67 -5.49 4.22
N LEU A 45 -9.12 -5.13 3.02
CA LEU A 45 -8.41 -4.24 2.09
C LEU A 45 -9.05 -2.86 2.15
N THR A 46 -8.27 -1.84 2.49
CA THR A 46 -8.74 -0.45 2.58
C THR A 46 -8.07 0.39 1.50
N LEU A 47 -8.86 1.04 0.63
CA LEU A 47 -8.36 2.04 -0.31
C LEU A 47 -8.01 3.34 0.45
N VAL A 48 -6.75 3.77 0.37
CA VAL A 48 -6.25 4.94 1.11
C VAL A 48 -5.88 6.11 0.20
N ALA A 49 -5.57 5.88 -1.07
CA ALA A 49 -5.40 6.93 -2.07
C ALA A 49 -5.89 6.48 -3.45
N SER A 50 -6.55 7.39 -4.19
CA SER A 50 -7.05 7.12 -5.53
C SER A 50 -7.14 8.40 -6.37
N PRO A 51 -7.32 8.29 -7.71
CA PRO A 51 -7.34 9.46 -8.59
C PRO A 51 -8.51 10.43 -8.33
N ASN A 52 -9.60 9.90 -7.76
CA ASN A 52 -10.88 10.60 -7.61
C ASN A 52 -11.39 10.65 -6.16
N GLY A 53 -10.57 10.24 -5.19
CA GLY A 53 -10.95 10.24 -3.78
C GLY A 53 -12.10 9.27 -3.45
N ARG A 54 -12.37 8.25 -4.29
CA ARG A 54 -13.48 7.32 -4.07
C ARG A 54 -13.30 6.55 -2.77
N ASP A 55 -14.41 6.06 -2.23
CA ASP A 55 -14.46 5.39 -0.93
C ASP A 55 -13.74 6.22 0.14
N ASP A 56 -13.89 7.55 0.13
CA ASP A 56 -13.27 8.47 1.07
C ASP A 56 -11.73 8.34 1.16
N SER A 57 -11.07 7.93 0.07
CA SER A 57 -9.60 7.91 -0.01
C SER A 57 -9.03 9.33 -0.10
N LEU A 58 -7.71 9.47 0.06
CA LEU A 58 -7.00 10.68 -0.35
C LEU A 58 -7.06 10.81 -1.88
N THR A 59 -7.06 12.05 -2.39
CA THR A 59 -6.94 12.31 -3.82
C THR A 59 -5.48 12.34 -4.23
N ILE A 60 -5.10 11.58 -5.26
CA ILE A 60 -3.78 11.65 -5.89
C ILE A 60 -3.90 11.99 -7.38
N HIS A 61 -2.99 12.80 -7.91
CA HIS A 61 -3.07 13.26 -9.30
C HIS A 61 -2.33 12.34 -10.28
N GLN A 62 -2.51 11.02 -10.13
CA GLN A 62 -1.89 9.99 -10.96
C GLN A 62 -2.89 8.84 -11.17
N ASP A 63 -2.80 8.10 -12.28
CA ASP A 63 -3.50 6.83 -12.50
C ASP A 63 -2.86 5.71 -11.66
N ALA A 64 -3.04 5.85 -10.36
CA ALA A 64 -2.57 4.92 -9.35
C ALA A 64 -3.61 4.81 -8.24
N GLU A 65 -3.61 3.67 -7.57
CA GLU A 65 -4.41 3.42 -6.39
C GLU A 65 -3.51 2.83 -5.31
N MET A 66 -3.69 3.27 -4.07
CA MET A 66 -2.95 2.74 -2.94
C MET A 66 -3.92 2.11 -1.96
N TYR A 67 -3.65 0.86 -1.62
CA TYR A 67 -4.40 0.08 -0.67
C TYR A 67 -3.54 -0.32 0.53
N VAL A 68 -4.20 -0.51 1.66
CA VAL A 68 -3.62 -1.17 2.84
C VAL A 68 -4.41 -2.45 3.10
N LEU A 69 -3.69 -3.57 3.12
CA LEU A 69 -4.22 -4.88 3.45
C LEU A 69 -3.71 -5.28 4.84
N ASP A 70 -4.64 -5.52 5.75
CA ASP A 70 -4.34 -6.00 7.11
C ASP A 70 -4.72 -7.48 7.21
N LEU A 71 -3.76 -8.34 7.57
CA LEU A 71 -3.98 -9.77 7.75
C LEU A 71 -3.55 -10.23 9.15
N THR A 72 -4.24 -11.23 9.68
CA THR A 72 -3.79 -12.02 10.84
C THR A 72 -3.17 -13.35 10.40
N SER A 73 -2.45 -14.01 11.30
CA SER A 73 -1.85 -15.32 11.04
C SER A 73 -2.88 -16.32 10.49
N GLY A 74 -2.52 -17.03 9.43
CA GLY A 74 -3.36 -18.00 8.72
C GLY A 74 -4.36 -17.40 7.74
N GLN A 75 -4.49 -16.07 7.65
CA GLN A 75 -5.36 -15.45 6.65
C GLN A 75 -4.67 -15.36 5.29
N THR A 76 -5.51 -15.49 4.26
CA THR A 76 -5.13 -15.31 2.86
C THR A 76 -5.98 -14.21 2.23
N TYR A 77 -5.46 -13.61 1.16
CA TYR A 77 -6.19 -12.61 0.39
C TYR A 77 -5.73 -12.66 -1.07
N SER A 78 -6.67 -12.66 -2.00
CA SER A 78 -6.40 -12.55 -3.44
C SER A 78 -6.77 -11.14 -3.91
N TYR A 79 -5.78 -10.41 -4.41
CA TYR A 79 -5.99 -9.12 -5.06
C TYR A 79 -5.92 -9.30 -6.59
N PRO A 80 -7.02 -9.11 -7.33
CA PRO A 80 -6.98 -9.20 -8.78
C PRO A 80 -6.17 -8.02 -9.37
N LEU A 81 -5.15 -8.33 -10.16
CA LEU A 81 -4.33 -7.34 -10.84
C LEU A 81 -4.68 -7.35 -12.32
N ARG A 82 -5.16 -6.21 -12.83
CA ARG A 82 -5.56 -6.14 -14.25
C ARG A 82 -4.34 -6.24 -15.16
N SER A 83 -4.52 -6.89 -16.31
CA SER A 83 -3.46 -7.23 -17.26
C SER A 83 -2.63 -6.04 -17.76
N GLU A 84 -3.21 -4.85 -17.75
CA GLU A 84 -2.64 -3.58 -18.20
C GLU A 84 -1.97 -2.78 -17.07
N ARG A 85 -2.02 -3.28 -15.84
CA ARG A 85 -1.46 -2.63 -14.66
C ARG A 85 -0.20 -3.34 -14.16
N MET A 86 0.48 -2.67 -13.24
CA MET A 86 1.63 -3.16 -12.50
C MET A 86 1.36 -2.96 -11.02
N ALA A 87 2.00 -3.75 -10.17
CA ALA A 87 1.93 -3.55 -8.74
C ALA A 87 3.31 -3.32 -8.13
N TRP A 88 3.38 -2.41 -7.16
CA TRP A 88 4.39 -2.45 -6.12
C TRP A 88 3.73 -2.93 -4.84
N VAL A 89 4.33 -3.91 -4.18
CA VAL A 89 3.89 -4.40 -2.88
C VAL A 89 4.97 -4.09 -1.86
N GLN A 90 4.60 -3.52 -0.71
CA GLN A 90 5.50 -3.28 0.41
C GLN A 90 4.99 -3.95 1.68
N ILE A 91 5.83 -4.73 2.35
CA ILE A 91 5.50 -5.29 3.66
C ILE A 91 5.89 -4.26 4.72
N ALA A 92 4.90 -3.57 5.28
CA ALA A 92 5.10 -2.57 6.32
C ALA A 92 5.32 -3.21 7.70
N ARG A 93 4.69 -4.37 7.94
CA ARG A 93 4.82 -5.16 9.18
C ARG A 93 4.58 -6.63 8.90
N GLY A 94 5.26 -7.49 9.66
CA GLY A 94 5.02 -8.94 9.67
C GLY A 94 5.79 -9.69 8.58
N MET A 95 5.31 -10.90 8.29
CA MET A 95 5.85 -11.82 7.29
C MET A 95 4.70 -12.39 6.46
N VAL A 96 4.85 -12.31 5.14
CA VAL A 96 3.80 -12.64 4.17
C VAL A 96 4.42 -13.41 3.02
N THR A 97 3.77 -14.49 2.62
CA THR A 97 4.03 -15.15 1.35
C THR A 97 3.16 -14.52 0.26
N LEU A 98 3.80 -14.03 -0.79
CA LEU A 98 3.19 -13.46 -1.99
C LEU A 98 3.61 -14.27 -3.21
N ASN A 99 2.66 -14.83 -3.94
CA ASN A 99 2.89 -15.65 -5.15
C ASN A 99 4.08 -16.64 -4.95
N GLN A 100 4.03 -17.42 -3.87
CA GLN A 100 5.03 -18.44 -3.47
C GLN A 100 6.37 -17.93 -2.92
N LYS A 101 6.59 -16.61 -2.83
CA LYS A 101 7.80 -16.02 -2.24
C LYS A 101 7.49 -15.36 -0.91
N THR A 102 8.29 -15.65 0.11
CA THR A 102 8.13 -15.04 1.43
C THR A 102 8.88 -13.72 1.50
N PHE A 103 8.18 -12.70 1.98
CA PHE A 103 8.68 -11.35 2.23
C PHE A 103 8.49 -11.02 3.71
N LYS A 104 9.45 -10.29 4.28
CA LYS A 104 9.41 -9.80 5.67
C LYS A 104 9.25 -8.29 5.70
N GLN A 105 8.99 -7.75 6.88
CA GLN A 105 8.93 -6.31 7.12
C GLN A 105 10.12 -5.58 6.49
N GLY A 106 9.81 -4.52 5.74
CA GLY A 106 10.78 -3.71 5.01
C GLY A 106 10.99 -4.15 3.57
N ASP A 107 10.66 -5.40 3.20
CA ASP A 107 10.80 -5.87 1.84
C ASP A 107 9.72 -5.28 0.91
N GLY A 108 10.09 -5.09 -0.35
CA GLY A 108 9.19 -4.68 -1.42
C GLY A 108 9.35 -5.55 -2.67
N ALA A 109 8.27 -5.65 -3.46
CA ALA A 109 8.23 -6.41 -4.69
C ALA A 109 7.60 -5.59 -5.82
N SER A 110 8.29 -5.49 -6.94
CA SER A 110 7.70 -5.02 -8.20
C SER A 110 7.15 -6.21 -8.98
N ILE A 111 5.90 -6.10 -9.42
CA ILE A 111 5.15 -7.21 -10.00
C ILE A 111 4.60 -6.75 -11.34
N ASN A 112 5.11 -7.40 -12.38
CA ASN A 112 4.76 -7.15 -13.77
C ASN A 112 4.39 -8.50 -14.37
N ARG A 113 3.17 -8.63 -14.92
CA ARG A 113 2.66 -9.85 -15.60
C ARG A 113 2.11 -10.96 -14.69
N GLU A 114 1.41 -10.57 -13.63
CA GLU A 114 0.57 -11.49 -12.84
C GLU A 114 -0.88 -11.04 -12.97
N ASP A 115 -1.82 -11.99 -13.02
CA ASP A 115 -3.27 -11.70 -13.05
C ASP A 115 -3.84 -11.47 -11.64
N ALA A 116 -3.10 -11.92 -10.61
CA ALA A 116 -3.48 -11.76 -9.22
C ALA A 116 -2.26 -11.73 -8.29
N LEU A 117 -2.42 -11.07 -7.15
CA LEU A 117 -1.50 -11.10 -6.02
C LEU A 117 -2.12 -11.97 -4.92
N GLU A 118 -1.54 -13.14 -4.71
CA GLU A 118 -2.00 -14.12 -3.72
C GLU A 118 -1.16 -13.98 -2.45
N PHE A 119 -1.79 -13.48 -1.39
CA PHE A 119 -1.17 -13.26 -0.09
C PHE A 119 -1.55 -14.36 0.89
N SER A 120 -0.58 -14.81 1.69
CA SER A 120 -0.76 -15.65 2.87
C SER A 120 0.08 -15.10 4.01
N ALA A 121 -0.54 -14.81 5.15
CA ALA A 121 0.14 -14.23 6.30
C ALA A 121 0.46 -15.30 7.36
N ASP A 122 1.73 -15.43 7.73
CA ASP A 122 2.15 -16.34 8.80
C ASP A 122 2.08 -15.67 10.18
N SER A 123 1.91 -14.34 10.20
CA SER A 123 1.83 -13.49 11.39
C SER A 123 0.85 -12.33 11.15
N VAL A 124 0.64 -11.46 12.14
CA VAL A 124 -0.06 -10.20 11.89
C VAL A 124 0.76 -9.37 10.89
N ALA A 125 0.16 -9.05 9.75
CA ALA A 125 0.84 -8.39 8.65
C ALA A 125 0.08 -7.14 8.19
N GLU A 126 0.85 -6.12 7.79
CA GLU A 126 0.36 -4.91 7.15
C GLU A 126 1.08 -4.76 5.82
N ILE A 127 0.31 -4.80 4.73
CA ILE A 127 0.81 -4.78 3.36
C ILE A 127 0.28 -3.54 2.67
N LEU A 128 1.16 -2.78 2.03
CA LEU A 128 0.77 -1.71 1.12
C LEU A 128 0.80 -2.25 -0.31
N ILE A 129 -0.29 -2.05 -1.05
CA ILE A 129 -0.40 -2.42 -2.46
C ILE A 129 -0.57 -1.12 -3.25
N PHE A 130 0.37 -0.85 -4.14
CA PHE A 130 0.29 0.24 -5.11
C PHE A 130 -0.09 -0.38 -6.44
N ASP A 131 -1.31 -0.12 -6.88
CA ASP A 131 -1.79 -0.55 -8.19
C ASP A 131 -1.58 0.60 -9.18
N LEU A 132 -0.70 0.38 -10.16
CA LEU A 132 -0.11 1.42 -11.01
C LEU A 132 -0.47 1.19 -12.47
N ALA A 133 -0.81 2.26 -13.19
CA ALA A 133 -0.80 2.22 -14.65
C ALA A 133 0.61 1.92 -15.18
N ARG A 134 0.66 1.29 -16.36
CA ARG A 134 1.90 1.05 -17.09
C ARG A 134 2.47 2.30 -17.76
#